data_AF-A0A8X6UX22-F1
#
_entry.id   AF-A0A8X6UX22-F1
#
_cell.length_a   1.000
_cell.length_b   1.000
_cell.length_c   1.000
_cell.angle_alpha   90.00
_cell.angle_beta   90.00
_cell.angle_gamma   90.00
#
_symmetry.space_group_name_H-M   'P 1'
#
loop_
_entity.id
_entity.type
_entity.pdbx_description
1 polymer ?
#
loop_
_entity_poly.entity_id
_entity_poly.type
_entity_poly.pdbx_seq_one_letter_code
_entity_poly.pdbx_strand_id
1 'polypeptide(L)'
;IYDVIETVAKIDNRQMVEYNVVEGKPFVTSLGGLEDDPETGTFWFLHLRSLKSDGQPELMELSPVDLKLKPNLEVILWYRPGPWNPQIRAAEKTRSS
;
A
#
# COMPACT_ATOMS: atom_id res chain seq x y z
N ILE A 1 9.05 -1.24 -5.21
CA ILE A 1 8.50 -1.86 -3.97
C ILE A 1 7.45 -2.89 -4.34
N TYR A 2 6.62 -2.61 -5.35
CA TYR A 2 5.68 -3.54 -5.97
C TYR A 2 6.23 -4.97 -6.14
N ASP A 3 7.37 -5.15 -6.82
CA ASP A 3 7.95 -6.48 -7.06
C ASP A 3 8.25 -7.27 -5.78
N VAL A 4 8.59 -6.59 -4.68
CA VAL A 4 8.85 -7.23 -3.38
C VAL A 4 7.56 -7.77 -2.79
N ILE A 5 6.50 -6.98 -2.83
CA ILE A 5 5.17 -7.38 -2.33
C ILE A 5 4.67 -8.58 -3.15
N GLU A 6 4.77 -8.50 -4.47
CA GLU A 6 4.44 -9.61 -5.38
C GLU A 6 5.25 -10.87 -5.11
N THR A 7 6.55 -10.74 -4.88
CA THR A 7 7.42 -11.88 -4.62
C THR A 7 7.05 -12.56 -3.30
N VAL A 8 6.76 -11.79 -2.25
CA VAL A 8 6.34 -12.34 -0.95
C VAL A 8 5.00 -13.05 -1.08
N ALA A 9 4.03 -12.44 -1.77
CA ALA A 9 2.72 -13.05 -2.03
C ALA A 9 2.81 -14.37 -2.82
N LYS A 10 3.79 -14.49 -3.72
CA LYS A 10 4.05 -15.73 -4.48
C LYS A 10 4.76 -16.81 -3.66
N ILE A 11 5.56 -16.43 -2.67
CA ILE A 11 6.26 -17.38 -1.80
C ILE A 11 5.29 -17.96 -0.77
N ASP A 12 4.41 -17.13 -0.23
CA ASP A 12 3.38 -17.53 0.72
C ASP A 12 2.00 -17.36 0.11
N ASN A 13 1.45 -18.43 -0.48
CA ASN A 13 0.12 -18.44 -1.11
C ASN A 13 -1.03 -18.06 -0.16
N ARG A 14 -0.79 -17.92 1.15
CA ARG A 14 -1.77 -17.38 2.11
C ARG A 14 -1.82 -15.86 2.09
N GLN A 15 -0.79 -15.21 1.56
CA GLN A 15 -0.70 -13.76 1.42
C GLN A 15 -1.13 -13.35 0.01
N MET A 16 -2.36 -13.67 -0.36
CA MET A 16 -2.95 -13.15 -1.60
C MET A 16 -3.05 -11.64 -1.47
N VAL A 17 -2.35 -10.91 -2.34
CA VAL A 17 -2.39 -9.46 -2.41
C VAL A 17 -3.26 -9.03 -3.57
N GLU A 18 -4.14 -8.06 -3.33
CA GLU A 18 -4.92 -7.42 -4.39
C GLU A 18 -4.66 -5.93 -4.39
N TYR A 19 -4.79 -5.36 -5.59
CA TYR A 19 -4.56 -3.95 -5.81
C TYR A 19 -5.74 -3.34 -6.54
N ASN A 20 -6.05 -2.10 -6.19
CA ASN A 20 -6.89 -1.24 -7.01
C ASN A 20 -6.02 -0.23 -7.75
N VAL A 21 -6.37 0.05 -9.01
CA VAL A 21 -5.65 1.03 -9.83
C VAL A 21 -6.30 2.40 -9.64
N VAL A 22 -5.49 3.37 -9.23
CA VAL A 22 -5.85 4.79 -9.14
C VAL A 22 -4.76 5.59 -9.84
N GLU A 23 -5.11 6.44 -10.78
CA GLU A 23 -4.16 7.24 -11.57
C GLU A 23 -3.21 6.40 -12.42
N GLY A 24 -3.75 5.29 -12.94
CA GLY A 24 -2.96 4.27 -13.65
C GLY A 24 -1.94 3.56 -12.76
N LYS A 25 -2.01 3.76 -11.44
CA LYS A 25 -1.04 3.24 -10.47
C LYS A 25 -1.72 2.30 -9.46
N PRO A 26 -1.15 1.11 -9.21
CA PRO A 26 -1.77 0.15 -8.31
C PRO A 26 -1.55 0.55 -6.84
N PHE A 27 -2.54 0.38 -5.99
CA PHE A 27 -2.44 0.52 -4.54
C PHE A 27 -2.99 -0.74 -3.88
N VAL A 28 -2.33 -1.23 -2.83
CA VAL A 28 -2.77 -2.43 -2.11
C VAL A 28 -4.13 -2.18 -1.47
N THR A 29 -5.09 -3.05 -1.75
CA THR A 29 -6.45 -2.99 -1.18
C THR A 29 -6.82 -4.25 -0.43
N SER A 30 -6.10 -5.36 -0.66
CA SER A 30 -6.28 -6.60 0.08
C SER A 30 -4.93 -7.25 0.35
N LEU A 31 -4.77 -7.85 1.52
CA LEU A 31 -3.65 -8.71 1.83
C LEU A 31 -4.11 -9.84 2.74
N GLY A 32 -3.91 -11.08 2.29
CA GLY A 32 -4.26 -12.27 3.06
C GLY A 32 -5.75 -12.41 3.35
N GLY A 33 -6.61 -11.90 2.46
CA GLY A 33 -8.07 -11.93 2.59
C GLY A 33 -8.66 -10.85 3.51
N LEU A 34 -7.83 -9.95 4.03
CA LEU A 34 -8.28 -8.72 4.68
C LEU A 34 -8.29 -7.58 3.67
N GLU A 35 -9.48 -7.07 3.38
CA GLU A 35 -9.72 -6.00 2.41
C GLU A 35 -9.87 -4.65 3.12
N ASP A 36 -9.67 -3.58 2.36
CA ASP A 36 -10.06 -2.23 2.75
C ASP A 36 -11.55 -2.18 3.10
N ASP A 37 -11.87 -1.52 4.22
CA ASP A 37 -13.24 -1.37 4.73
C ASP A 37 -13.60 0.12 4.83
N PRO A 38 -14.27 0.66 3.80
CA PRO A 38 -14.75 2.05 3.80
C PRO A 38 -15.81 2.33 4.88
N GLU A 39 -16.55 1.32 5.34
CA GLU A 39 -17.61 1.50 6.34
C GLU A 39 -16.99 1.77 7.73
N THR A 40 -15.91 1.05 8.06
CA THR A 40 -15.18 1.27 9.32
C THR A 40 -14.03 2.28 9.20
N GLY A 41 -13.72 2.72 7.97
CA GLY A 41 -12.60 3.64 7.71
C GLY A 41 -11.23 2.99 7.94
N THR A 42 -11.14 1.66 7.75
CA THR A 42 -9.94 0.85 7.98
C THR A 42 -9.33 0.44 6.67
N PHE A 43 -8.04 0.73 6.48
CA PHE A 43 -7.39 0.55 5.18
C PHE A 43 -5.97 0.06 5.31
N TRP A 44 -5.44 -0.45 4.20
CA TRP A 44 -4.04 -0.78 4.03
C TRP A 44 -3.18 0.44 3.70
N PHE A 45 -2.21 0.70 4.57
CA PHE A 45 -1.26 1.80 4.42
C PHE A 45 0.17 1.26 4.27
N LEU A 46 0.85 1.70 3.21
CA LEU A 46 2.25 1.40 2.99
C LEU A 46 3.12 2.36 3.81
N HIS A 47 3.97 1.81 4.66
CA HIS A 47 5.01 2.54 5.35
C HIS A 47 6.38 2.02 4.97
N LEU A 48 7.36 2.91 4.97
CA LEU A 48 8.76 2.53 4.80
C LEU A 48 9.56 2.99 6.01
N ARG A 49 10.45 2.12 6.48
CA ARG A 49 11.41 2.44 7.54
C ARG A 49 12.81 2.08 7.07
N SER A 50 13.75 3.00 7.22
CA SER A 50 15.16 2.68 7.03
C SER A 50 15.67 1.94 8.27
N LEU A 51 16.19 0.72 8.10
CA LEU A 51 16.79 -0.07 9.18
C LEU A 51 18.12 0.50 9.67
N LYS A 52 18.69 1.46 8.95
CA LYS A 52 19.91 2.19 9.37
C LYS A 52 19.64 3.34 10.33
N SER A 53 18.37 3.63 10.60
CA SER A 53 17.95 4.74 11.46
C SER A 53 16.89 4.25 12.43
N ASP A 54 16.97 4.67 13.69
CA ASP A 54 15.95 4.39 14.71
C ASP A 54 14.67 5.24 14.51
N GLY A 55 14.43 5.72 13.29
CA GLY A 55 13.28 6.53 12.93
C GLY A 55 11.99 5.71 12.90
N GLN A 56 10.86 6.39 13.10
CA GLN A 56 9.55 5.78 12.92
C GLN A 56 9.27 5.50 11.44
N PRO A 57 8.47 4.46 11.11
CA PRO A 57 8.03 4.22 9.75
C PRO A 57 7.29 5.44 9.19
N GLU A 58 7.66 5.86 8.00
CA GLU A 58 7.03 6.97 7.29
C GLU A 58 5.91 6.45 6.40
N LEU A 59 4.73 7.08 6.49
CA LEU A 59 3.61 6.77 5.62
C LEU A 59 3.93 7.20 4.18
N MET A 60 3.75 6.28 3.24
CA MET A 60 3.94 6.54 1.83
C MET A 60 2.60 6.83 1.14
N GLU A 61 2.53 8.00 0.53
CA GLU A 61 1.40 8.43 -0.30
C GLU A 61 1.51 7.97 -1.76
N LEU A 62 2.68 7.48 -2.16
CA LEU A 62 2.96 7.03 -3.52
C LEU A 62 2.58 5.55 -3.71
N SER A 63 2.28 5.20 -4.95
CA SER A 63 2.05 3.81 -5.34
C SER A 63 3.33 2.97 -5.16
N PRO A 64 3.21 1.68 -4.75
CA PRO A 64 4.32 0.73 -4.72
C PRO A 64 5.19 0.66 -6.00
N VAL A 65 4.66 1.03 -7.17
CA VAL A 65 5.42 1.02 -8.44
C VAL A 65 6.35 2.23 -8.58
N ASP A 66 5.99 3.38 -7.99
CA ASP A 66 6.81 4.58 -8.02
C ASP A 66 7.96 4.53 -7.01
N LEU A 67 7.84 3.65 -6.01
CA LEU A 67 8.80 3.54 -4.92
C LEU A 67 9.95 2.61 -5.29
N LYS A 68 11.18 3.15 -5.22
CA LYS A 68 12.40 2.38 -5.42
C LYS A 68 12.77 1.61 -4.15
N LEU A 69 13.00 0.31 -4.30
CA LEU A 69 13.60 -0.49 -3.24
C LEU A 69 15.05 -0.04 -3.02
N LYS A 70 15.43 0.11 -1.76
CA LYS A 70 16.81 0.40 -1.36
C LYS A 70 17.28 -0.67 -0.36
N PRO A 71 18.59 -0.96 -0.27
CA PRO A 71 19.10 -1.87 0.75
C PRO A 71 18.78 -1.39 2.16
N ASN A 72 18.48 -2.31 3.08
CA ASN A 72 18.15 -2.01 4.48
C ASN A 72 16.89 -1.15 4.63
N LEU A 73 15.95 -1.31 3.71
CA LEU A 73 14.64 -0.70 3.77
C LEU A 73 13.63 -1.77 4.20
N GLU A 74 12.88 -1.48 5.23
CA GLU A 74 11.76 -2.30 5.67
C GLU A 74 10.48 -1.77 5.03
N VAL A 75 9.72 -2.70 4.46
CA VAL A 75 8.43 -2.45 3.81
C VAL A 75 7.34 -2.94 4.74
N ILE A 76 6.49 -2.05 5.22
CA ILE A 76 5.46 -2.37 6.21
C ILE A 76 4.10 -2.07 5.58
N LEU A 77 3.24 -3.08 5.48
CA LEU A 77 1.83 -2.91 5.16
C LEU A 77 1.04 -2.95 6.47
N TRP A 78 0.41 -1.84 6.83
CA TRP A 78 -0.36 -1.72 8.07
C TRP A 78 -1.85 -1.55 7.77
N TYR A 79 -2.65 -2.49 8.30
CA TYR A 79 -4.10 -2.41 8.31
C TYR A 79 -4.57 -1.69 9.56
N ARG A 80 -5.07 -0.46 9.41
CA ARG A 80 -5.50 0.35 10.56
C ARG A 80 -6.57 1.38 10.17
N PRO A 81 -7.34 1.90 11.16
CA PRO A 81 -8.18 3.07 10.92
C PRO A 81 -7.33 4.28 10.58
N GLY A 82 -7.81 5.09 9.65
CA GLY A 82 -7.12 6.32 9.29
C GLY A 82 -7.97 7.17 8.36
N PRO A 83 -7.63 8.46 8.20
CA PRO A 83 -8.25 9.25 7.16
C PRO A 83 -7.98 8.54 5.83
N TRP A 84 -9.03 7.96 5.25
CA TRP A 84 -9.05 7.62 3.85
C TRP A 84 -8.66 8.91 3.14
N ASN A 85 -7.51 8.96 2.47
CA ASN A 85 -7.20 10.12 1.64
C ASN A 85 -7.87 9.88 0.28
N PRO A 86 -9.10 10.39 0.07
CA PRO A 86 -9.83 10.14 -1.15
C PRO A 86 -9.29 11.06 -2.25
N GLN A 87 -8.44 12.05 -1.95
CA GLN A 87 -7.78 12.84 -2.97
C GLN A 87 -6.59 12.08 -3.58
N ILE A 88 -5.98 11.16 -2.81
CA ILE A 88 -4.94 10.27 -3.32
C ILE A 88 -5.54 9.02 -3.99
N ARG A 89 -6.73 8.57 -3.55
CA ARG A 89 -7.39 7.37 -4.11
C ARG A 89 -8.63 7.60 -5.00
N ALA A 90 -9.23 8.79 -5.02
CA ALA A 90 -10.47 9.09 -5.77
C ALA A 90 -10.37 10.33 -6.69
N ALA A 91 -9.23 11.03 -6.77
CA ALA A 91 -9.04 12.13 -7.74
C ALA A 91 -9.21 11.70 -9.21
N GLU A 92 -9.33 10.41 -9.49
CA GLU A 92 -9.56 9.91 -10.84
C GLU A 92 -10.97 9.42 -11.16
N LYS A 93 -11.93 9.45 -10.22
CA LYS A 93 -13.32 9.11 -10.58
C LYS A 93 -14.10 10.29 -11.19
N THR A 94 -13.53 11.50 -11.18
CA THR A 94 -14.21 12.73 -11.62
C THR A 94 -13.52 13.46 -12.79
N ARG A 95 -12.59 12.83 -13.50
CA ARG A 95 -12.02 13.36 -14.76
C ARG A 95 -12.34 12.49 -15.99
N SER A 96 -13.48 11.80 -15.95
CA SER A 96 -14.07 11.09 -17.10
C SER A 96 -15.60 11.23 -17.12
N SER A 97 -16.10 12.45 -16.93
CA SER A 97 -17.48 12.84 -17.25
C SER A 97 -17.50 14.18 -17.96
#